data_AF-A0A8J7LQP4-F1
#
_entry.id   AF-A0A8J7LQP4-F1
#
_cell.length_a   1.000
_cell.length_b   1.000
_cell.length_c   1.000
_cell.angle_alpha   90.00
_cell.angle_beta   90.00
_cell.angle_gamma   90.00
#
_symmetry.space_group_name_H-M   'P 1'
#
loop_
_entity.id
_entity.type
_entity.pdbx_description
1 polymer ?
#
loop_
_entity_poly.entity_id
_entity_poly.type
_entity_poly.pdbx_seq_one_letter_code
_entity_poly.pdbx_strand_id
1 'polypeptide(L)'
;MDVKAITSRLRRFWIATLRFVFHDEVRLLEIFSALNLMAWADLLNFSPEVLTLEAYQGFEGLNASVWAGLFACVGAWQIGCMIPAFGARRVHRFIGLAFAAGAWAVITLNFWKGGVETTANFNYFILALGCAVSGAWLAWTTNSYNS
;
A
#
# COMPACT_ATOMS: atom_id res chain seq x y z
N MET A 1 -6.20 40.24 3.31
CA MET A 1 -6.20 38.75 3.29
C MET A 1 -7.09 38.29 4.44
N ASP A 2 -8.21 37.61 4.16
CA ASP A 2 -9.21 37.28 5.19
C ASP A 2 -8.81 36.01 5.98
N VAL A 3 -8.25 36.22 7.17
CA VAL A 3 -7.78 35.18 8.08
C VAL A 3 -8.92 34.24 8.50
N LYS A 4 -10.17 34.71 8.59
CA LYS A 4 -11.34 33.88 8.93
C LYS A 4 -11.70 32.95 7.77
N ALA A 5 -11.61 33.43 6.54
CA ALA A 5 -11.83 32.60 5.36
C ALA A 5 -10.77 31.49 5.26
N ILE A 6 -9.49 31.79 5.50
CA ILE A 6 -8.39 30.82 5.46
C ILE A 6 -8.57 29.73 6.54
N THR A 7 -8.80 30.13 7.78
CA THR A 7 -9.00 29.19 8.90
C THR A 7 -10.21 28.28 8.69
N SER A 8 -11.31 28.80 8.12
CA SER A 8 -12.49 27.99 7.78
C SER A 8 -12.20 26.93 6.71
N ARG A 9 -11.39 27.28 5.69
CA ARG A 9 -10.99 26.35 4.61
C ARG A 9 -10.09 25.25 5.15
N LEU A 10 -9.09 25.61 5.96
CA LEU A 10 -8.20 24.65 6.61
C LEU A 10 -8.98 23.70 7.50
N ARG A 11 -9.93 24.19 8.31
CA ARG A 11 -10.77 23.34 9.15
C ARG A 11 -11.58 22.34 8.33
N ARG A 12 -12.23 22.77 7.24
CA ARG A 12 -12.98 21.87 6.35
C ARG A 12 -12.08 20.82 5.71
N PHE A 13 -10.89 21.22 5.26
CA PHE A 13 -9.89 20.32 4.71
C PHE A 13 -9.49 19.26 5.74
N TRP A 14 -9.11 19.66 6.96
CA TRP A 14 -8.73 18.73 8.02
C TRP A 14 -9.84 17.74 8.38
N ILE A 15 -11.09 18.21 8.50
CA ILE A 15 -12.22 17.32 8.77
C ILE A 15 -12.44 16.32 7.63
N ALA A 16 -12.34 16.78 6.37
CA ALA A 16 -12.46 15.89 5.21
C ALA A 16 -11.34 14.85 5.15
N THR A 17 -10.09 15.26 5.42
CA THR A 17 -8.93 14.38 5.48
C THR A 17 -9.08 13.33 6.58
N LEU A 18 -9.48 13.73 7.79
CA LEU A 18 -9.70 12.80 8.89
C LEU A 18 -10.81 11.80 8.56
N ARG A 19 -11.93 12.25 7.99
CA ARG A 19 -13.00 11.36 7.53
C ARG A 19 -12.56 10.41 6.43
N PHE A 20 -11.66 10.86 5.56
CA PHE A 20 -11.09 10.02 4.51
C PHE A 20 -10.15 8.96 5.08
N VAL A 21 -9.22 9.35 5.96
CA VAL A 21 -8.22 8.45 6.57
C VAL A 21 -8.86 7.43 7.51
N PHE A 22 -9.83 7.86 8.31
CA PHE A 22 -10.53 7.01 9.28
C PHE A 22 -11.91 6.57 8.79
N HIS A 23 -12.05 6.36 7.48
CA HIS A 23 -13.31 5.93 6.87
C HIS A 23 -13.78 4.57 7.40
N ASP A 24 -12.86 3.62 7.59
CA ASP A 24 -13.11 2.27 8.13
C ASP A 24 -11.82 1.68 8.71
N GLU A 25 -11.91 0.48 9.29
CA GLU A 25 -10.82 -0.21 10.00
C GLU A 25 -9.63 -0.55 9.08
N VAL A 26 -9.87 -0.62 7.76
CA VAL A 26 -8.90 -1.07 6.75
C VAL A 26 -8.22 0.09 6.04
N ARG A 27 -8.90 1.25 5.94
CA ARG A 27 -8.46 2.42 5.18
C ARG A 27 -7.06 2.90 5.54
N LEU A 28 -6.74 2.97 6.83
CA LEU A 28 -5.44 3.45 7.28
C LEU A 28 -4.31 2.55 6.77
N LEU A 29 -4.52 1.23 6.83
CA LEU A 29 -3.56 0.26 6.33
C LEU A 29 -3.45 0.30 4.80
N GLU A 30 -4.55 0.46 4.07
CA GLU A 30 -4.54 0.64 2.61
C GLU A 30 -3.71 1.85 2.20
N ILE A 31 -3.90 2.99 2.87
CA ILE A 31 -3.13 4.21 2.62
C ILE A 31 -1.66 3.97 2.90
N PHE A 32 -1.34 3.40 4.07
CA PHE A 32 0.04 3.14 4.46
C PHE A 32 0.74 2.19 3.49
N SER A 33 0.10 1.07 3.13
CA SER A 33 0.60 0.11 2.15
C SER A 33 0.81 0.78 0.79
N ALA A 34 -0.19 1.48 0.28
CA ALA A 34 -0.13 2.07 -1.04
C ALA A 34 1.00 3.10 -1.16
N LEU A 35 1.14 3.98 -0.17
CA LEU A 35 2.21 4.99 -0.16
C LEU A 35 3.60 4.34 -0.08
N ASN A 36 3.77 3.29 0.72
CA ASN A 36 5.05 2.59 0.78
C ASN A 36 5.38 1.83 -0.51
N LEU A 37 4.39 1.22 -1.18
CA LEU A 37 4.61 0.60 -2.50
C LEU A 37 4.97 1.64 -3.56
N MET A 38 4.34 2.82 -3.54
CA MET A 38 4.72 3.91 -4.42
C MET A 38 6.13 4.42 -4.13
N ALA A 39 6.52 4.53 -2.84
CA ALA A 39 7.89 4.89 -2.46
C ALA A 39 8.92 3.85 -2.91
N TRP A 40 8.58 2.56 -2.84
CA TRP A 40 9.40 1.48 -3.39
C TRP A 40 9.54 1.59 -4.91
N ALA A 41 8.45 1.89 -5.62
CA ALA A 41 8.50 2.10 -7.06
C ALA A 41 9.37 3.30 -7.43
N ASP A 42 9.24 4.40 -6.69
CA ASP A 42 10.04 5.62 -6.87
C ASP A 42 11.53 5.33 -6.64
N LEU A 43 11.87 4.69 -5.52
CA LEU A 43 13.24 4.28 -5.19
C LEU A 43 13.86 3.44 -6.32
N LEU A 44 13.14 2.43 -6.82
CA LEU A 44 13.65 1.54 -7.86
C LEU A 44 13.77 2.21 -9.23
N ASN A 45 12.97 3.24 -9.49
CA ASN A 45 13.01 3.99 -10.74
C ASN A 45 14.16 5.01 -10.78
N PHE A 46 14.48 5.63 -9.64
CA PHE A 46 15.50 6.67 -9.55
C PHE A 46 16.84 6.21 -8.99
N SER A 47 16.88 5.10 -8.25
CA SER A 47 18.09 4.51 -7.67
C SER A 47 18.10 2.98 -7.82
N PRO A 48 18.02 2.44 -9.05
CA PRO A 48 17.99 1.00 -9.30
C PRO A 48 19.24 0.26 -8.77
N GLU A 49 20.36 0.97 -8.63
CA GLU A 49 21.61 0.46 -8.04
C GLU A 49 21.44 -0.03 -6.60
N VAL A 50 20.37 0.36 -5.89
CA VAL A 50 20.07 -0.17 -4.55
C VAL A 50 19.94 -1.70 -4.55
N LEU A 51 19.51 -2.30 -5.67
CA LEU A 51 19.40 -3.75 -5.80
C LEU A 51 20.76 -4.47 -5.88
N THR A 52 21.85 -3.74 -6.09
CA THR A 52 23.22 -4.30 -6.10
C THR A 52 23.81 -4.45 -4.69
N LEU A 53 23.16 -3.85 -3.69
CA LEU A 53 23.57 -3.99 -2.30
C LEU A 53 23.25 -5.39 -1.79
N GLU A 54 24.10 -5.91 -0.91
CA GLU A 54 23.99 -7.28 -0.35
C GLU A 54 22.60 -7.57 0.24
N ALA A 55 22.01 -6.58 0.93
CA ALA A 55 20.68 -6.71 1.52
C ALA A 55 19.53 -6.91 0.51
N TYR A 56 19.76 -6.64 -0.78
CA TYR A 56 18.75 -6.64 -1.84
C TYR A 56 19.03 -7.69 -2.92
N GLN A 57 20.04 -8.55 -2.75
CA GLN A 57 20.39 -9.60 -3.72
C GLN A 57 19.24 -10.59 -4.00
N GLY A 58 18.24 -10.68 -3.12
CA GLY A 58 17.03 -11.45 -3.40
C GLY A 58 16.33 -11.04 -4.71
N PHE A 59 16.41 -9.77 -5.09
CA PHE A 59 15.72 -9.18 -6.25
C PHE A 59 16.40 -9.41 -7.60
N GLU A 60 17.59 -10.03 -7.65
CA GLU A 60 18.43 -10.20 -8.86
C GLU A 60 17.75 -10.93 -10.04
N GLY A 61 16.63 -11.61 -9.81
CA GLY A 61 15.91 -12.36 -10.85
C GLY A 61 15.15 -11.50 -11.87
N LEU A 62 14.89 -10.22 -11.58
CA LEU A 62 14.18 -9.30 -12.48
C LEU A 62 14.82 -7.91 -12.44
N ASN A 63 14.67 -7.16 -13.53
CA ASN A 63 15.13 -5.77 -13.60
C ASN A 63 14.36 -4.89 -12.61
N ALA A 64 15.04 -3.93 -11.98
CA ALA A 64 14.47 -2.92 -11.09
C ALA A 64 13.22 -2.24 -11.69
N SER A 65 13.22 -1.96 -12.99
CA SER A 65 12.07 -1.33 -13.68
C SER A 65 10.80 -2.20 -13.66
N VAL A 66 10.95 -3.53 -13.71
CA VAL A 66 9.82 -4.47 -13.64
C VAL A 66 9.23 -4.47 -12.23
N TRP A 67 10.09 -4.51 -11.21
CA TRP A 67 9.66 -4.39 -9.82
C TRP A 67 9.00 -3.04 -9.53
N ALA A 68 9.60 -1.96 -10.02
CA ALA A 68 9.05 -0.61 -9.90
C ALA A 68 7.65 -0.53 -10.52
N GLY A 69 7.48 -1.03 -11.74
CA GLY A 69 6.19 -1.08 -12.42
C GLY A 69 5.15 -1.90 -11.65
N LEU A 70 5.54 -3.06 -11.12
CA LEU A 70 4.64 -3.90 -10.32
C LEU A 70 4.18 -3.18 -9.06
N PHE A 71 5.10 -2.62 -8.27
CA PHE A 71 4.76 -1.91 -7.03
C PHE A 71 3.95 -0.64 -7.30
N ALA A 72 4.27 0.11 -8.36
CA ALA A 72 3.51 1.27 -8.79
C ALA A 72 2.07 0.89 -9.17
N CYS A 73 1.88 -0.16 -9.96
CA CYS A 73 0.55 -0.63 -10.36
C CYS A 73 -0.30 -1.05 -9.16
N VAL A 74 0.29 -1.80 -8.21
CA VAL A 74 -0.43 -2.24 -7.00
C VAL A 74 -0.76 -1.05 -6.10
N GLY A 75 0.20 -0.15 -5.86
CA GLY A 75 -0.02 1.06 -5.06
C GLY A 75 -1.07 1.98 -5.68
N ALA A 76 -0.98 2.23 -6.98
CA ALA A 76 -1.96 3.04 -7.72
C ALA A 76 -3.36 2.40 -7.71
N TRP A 77 -3.45 1.07 -7.84
CA TRP A 77 -4.71 0.36 -7.73
C TRP A 77 -5.34 0.55 -6.35
N GLN A 78 -4.56 0.38 -5.26
CA GLN A 78 -5.04 0.63 -3.90
C GLN A 78 -5.58 2.05 -3.77
N ILE A 79 -4.85 3.07 -4.24
CA ILE A 79 -5.29 4.49 -4.21
C ILE A 79 -6.58 4.69 -5.00
N GLY A 80 -6.65 4.19 -6.23
CA GLY A 80 -7.82 4.30 -7.09
C GLY A 80 -9.07 3.73 -6.43
N CYS A 81 -8.96 2.58 -5.77
CA CYS A 81 -10.07 1.92 -5.05
C CYS A 81 -10.56 2.70 -3.82
N MET A 82 -9.77 3.66 -3.31
CA MET A 82 -10.20 4.54 -2.22
C MET A 82 -11.05 5.71 -2.73
N ILE A 83 -11.03 6.02 -4.03
CA ILE A 83 -11.78 7.11 -4.61
C ILE A 83 -13.27 6.71 -4.71
N PRO A 84 -14.22 7.53 -4.20
CA PRO A 84 -15.64 7.17 -4.12
C PRO A 84 -16.35 6.90 -5.47
N ALA A 85 -15.74 7.26 -6.60
CA ALA A 85 -16.35 7.16 -7.92
C ALA A 85 -16.44 5.73 -8.49
N PHE A 86 -15.79 4.75 -7.86
CA PHE A 86 -15.77 3.36 -8.33
C PHE A 86 -16.94 2.52 -7.79
N GLY A 87 -17.73 1.93 -8.69
CA GLY A 87 -18.70 0.87 -8.36
C GLY A 87 -18.00 -0.38 -7.81
N ALA A 88 -18.72 -1.21 -7.03
CA ALA A 88 -18.18 -2.43 -6.41
C ALA A 88 -16.89 -2.22 -5.56
N ARG A 89 -16.77 -1.04 -4.92
CA ARG A 89 -15.59 -0.58 -4.19
C ARG A 89 -14.98 -1.60 -3.23
N ARG A 90 -15.80 -2.36 -2.48
CA ARG A 90 -15.29 -3.36 -1.52
C ARG A 90 -14.54 -4.51 -2.21
N VAL A 91 -15.03 -4.99 -3.35
CA VAL A 91 -14.38 -6.07 -4.12
C VAL A 91 -13.04 -5.58 -4.67
N HIS A 92 -13.00 -4.36 -5.22
CA HIS A 92 -11.77 -3.82 -5.80
C HIS A 92 -10.72 -3.51 -4.73
N ARG A 93 -11.15 -3.02 -3.56
CA ARG A 93 -10.31 -2.86 -2.38
C ARG A 93 -9.76 -4.20 -1.87
N PHE A 94 -10.59 -5.25 -1.82
CA PHE A 94 -10.13 -6.61 -1.50
C PHE A 94 -9.04 -7.09 -2.47
N ILE A 95 -9.28 -6.96 -3.78
CA ILE A 95 -8.31 -7.33 -4.81
C ILE A 95 -7.00 -6.54 -4.64
N GLY A 96 -7.11 -5.23 -4.39
CA GLY A 96 -5.94 -4.38 -4.15
C GLY A 96 -5.12 -4.80 -2.94
N LEU A 97 -5.77 -5.18 -1.84
CA LEU A 97 -5.12 -5.69 -0.64
C LEU A 97 -4.53 -7.09 -0.84
N ALA A 98 -5.16 -7.95 -1.65
CA ALA A 98 -4.61 -9.25 -1.99
C ALA A 98 -3.32 -9.11 -2.81
N PHE A 99 -3.31 -8.21 -3.81
CA PHE A 99 -2.08 -7.90 -4.56
C PHE A 99 -1.01 -7.24 -3.71
N ALA A 100 -1.40 -6.32 -2.81
CA ALA A 100 -0.47 -5.71 -1.89
C ALA A 100 0.15 -6.74 -0.93
N ALA A 101 -0.65 -7.67 -0.40
CA ALA A 101 -0.15 -8.77 0.43
C ALA A 101 0.87 -9.61 -0.32
N GLY A 102 0.60 -9.93 -1.59
CA GLY A 102 1.54 -10.63 -2.47
C GLY A 102 2.82 -9.83 -2.71
N ALA A 103 2.72 -8.54 -3.03
CA ALA A 103 3.87 -7.66 -3.24
C ALA A 103 4.75 -7.57 -1.97
N TRP A 104 4.14 -7.37 -0.80
CA TRP A 104 4.85 -7.35 0.48
C TRP A 104 5.47 -8.69 0.83
N ALA A 105 4.79 -9.81 0.55
CA ALA A 105 5.35 -11.14 0.74
C ALA A 105 6.59 -11.35 -0.14
N VAL A 106 6.55 -10.92 -1.40
CA VAL A 106 7.70 -10.98 -2.31
C VAL A 106 8.86 -10.12 -1.79
N ILE A 107 8.60 -8.88 -1.38
CA ILE A 107 9.62 -8.02 -0.77
C ILE A 107 10.25 -8.74 0.43
N THR A 108 9.41 -9.23 1.35
CA THR A 108 9.86 -9.93 2.56
C THR A 108 10.73 -11.14 2.23
N LEU A 109 10.32 -11.99 1.28
CA LEU A 109 11.07 -13.18 0.86
C LEU A 109 12.42 -12.82 0.24
N ASN A 110 12.50 -11.75 -0.56
CA ASN A 110 13.75 -11.30 -1.15
C ASN A 110 14.74 -10.82 -0.09
N PHE A 111 14.25 -10.10 0.93
CA PHE A 111 15.08 -9.68 2.05
C PHE A 111 15.54 -10.86 2.91
N TRP A 112 14.70 -11.86 3.15
CA TRP A 112 15.14 -13.09 3.84
C TRP A 112 16.20 -13.85 3.04
N LYS A 113 16.04 -13.95 1.72
CA LYS A 113 17.01 -14.59 0.83
C LYS A 113 18.36 -13.85 0.82
N GLY A 114 18.34 -12.52 0.93
CA GLY A 114 19.55 -11.70 1.02
C GLY A 114 20.36 -11.89 2.31
N GLY A 115 19.85 -12.62 3.30
CA GLY A 115 20.59 -13.01 4.50
C GLY A 115 20.92 -11.88 5.48
N VAL A 116 20.54 -10.64 5.17
CA VAL A 116 20.74 -9.49 6.07
C VAL A 116 19.55 -9.37 7.01
N GLU A 117 19.76 -9.71 8.29
CA GLU A 117 18.78 -9.53 9.35
C GLU A 117 18.58 -8.03 9.64
N THR A 118 17.63 -7.42 8.95
CA THR A 118 17.18 -6.06 9.25
C THR A 118 15.79 -6.09 9.88
N THR A 119 15.49 -5.09 10.71
CA THR A 119 14.13 -4.85 11.21
C THR A 119 13.12 -4.63 10.08
N ALA A 120 13.58 -4.25 8.87
CA ALA A 120 12.73 -4.06 7.71
C ALA A 120 12.02 -5.36 7.28
N ASN A 121 12.69 -6.52 7.39
CA ASN A 121 12.13 -7.80 6.97
C ASN A 121 10.85 -8.12 7.77
N PHE A 122 10.89 -7.92 9.08
CA PHE A 122 9.73 -8.14 9.95
C PHE A 122 8.62 -7.11 9.70
N ASN A 123 8.98 -5.86 9.43
CA ASN A 123 8.00 -4.83 9.07
C ASN A 123 7.26 -5.17 7.77
N TYR A 124 7.97 -5.64 6.74
CA TYR A 124 7.35 -6.06 5.48
C TYR A 124 6.50 -7.32 5.64
N PHE A 125 6.92 -8.25 6.49
CA PHE A 125 6.12 -9.42 6.83
C PHE A 125 4.80 -9.03 7.52
N ILE A 126 4.85 -8.13 8.50
CA ILE A 126 3.65 -7.59 9.16
C ILE A 126 2.76 -6.89 8.15
N LEU A 127 3.31 -6.13 7.20
CA LEU A 127 2.53 -5.48 6.15
C LEU A 127 1.84 -6.49 5.22
N ALA A 128 2.53 -7.57 4.86
CA ALA A 128 1.95 -8.65 4.07
C ALA A 128 0.75 -9.28 4.79
N LEU A 129 0.93 -9.63 6.07
CA LEU A 129 -0.13 -10.19 6.91
C LEU A 129 -1.28 -9.20 7.12
N GLY A 130 -0.97 -7.95 7.42
CA GLY A 130 -1.96 -6.90 7.61
C GLY A 130 -2.82 -6.76 6.36
N CYS A 131 -2.20 -6.69 5.17
CA CYS A 131 -2.93 -6.58 3.91
C CYS A 131 -3.81 -7.81 3.67
N ALA A 132 -3.30 -9.02 3.94
CA ALA A 132 -4.08 -10.25 3.79
C ALA A 132 -5.29 -10.29 4.72
N VAL A 133 -5.11 -9.99 6.01
CA VAL A 133 -6.17 -9.99 7.02
C VAL A 133 -7.21 -8.91 6.72
N SER A 134 -6.78 -7.70 6.38
CA SER A 134 -7.67 -6.61 5.98
C SER A 134 -8.44 -6.92 4.70
N GLY A 135 -7.80 -7.57 3.73
CA GLY A 135 -8.47 -8.08 2.54
C GLY A 135 -9.55 -9.10 2.89
N ALA A 136 -9.22 -10.10 3.71
CA ALA A 136 -10.16 -11.12 4.17
C ALA A 136 -11.36 -10.49 4.92
N TRP A 137 -11.12 -9.47 5.75
CA TRP A 137 -12.18 -8.71 6.42
C TRP A 137 -13.13 -8.02 5.44
N LEU A 138 -12.59 -7.35 4.41
CA LEU A 138 -13.42 -6.73 3.37
C LEU A 138 -14.24 -7.77 2.58
N ALA A 139 -13.64 -8.93 2.27
CA ALA A 139 -14.34 -10.01 1.58
C ALA A 139 -15.48 -10.58 2.42
N TRP A 140 -15.22 -10.89 3.71
CA TRP A 140 -16.24 -11.38 4.64
C TRP A 140 -17.39 -10.40 4.73
N THR A 141 -17.11 -9.15 5.11
CA THR A 141 -18.17 -8.15 5.30
C THR A 141 -18.97 -7.91 4.03
N THR A 142 -18.39 -8.06 2.84
CA THR A 142 -19.14 -7.95 1.58
C THR A 142 -20.19 -9.05 1.42
N ASN A 143 -19.89 -10.27 1.84
CA ASN A 143 -20.83 -11.39 1.77
C ASN A 143 -21.93 -11.29 2.84
N SER A 144 -21.61 -10.77 4.03
CA SER A 144 -22.58 -10.64 5.14
C SER A 144 -23.67 -9.58 4.93
N TYR A 145 -23.46 -8.58 4.06
CA TYR A 145 -24.51 -7.58 3.74
C TYR A 145 -25.35 -7.93 2.51
N ASN A 146 -24.95 -8.96 1.76
CA ASN A 146 -25.68 -9.46 0.59
C ASN A 146 -26.42 -10.79 0.87
N SER A 147 -26.42 -11.25 2.13
CA SER A 147 -27.21 -12.38 2.64
C SER A 147 -28.32 -11.88 3.55
#